data_AF-A0A9D2CFK0-F1
#
_entry.id   AF-A0A9D2CFK0-F1
#
_cell.length_a   1.000
_cell.length_b   1.000
_cell.length_c   1.000
_cell.angle_alpha   90.00
_cell.angle_beta   90.00
_cell.angle_gamma   90.00
#
_symmetry.space_group_name_H-M   'P 1'
#
loop_
_entity.id
_entity.type
_entity.pdbx_description
1 polymer ?
#
loop_
_entity_poly.entity_id
_entity_poly.type
_entity_poly.pdbx_seq_one_letter_code
_entity_poly.pdbx_strand_id
1 'polypeptide(L)'
;MVNDLTTGGADAALSAQMGVELEGKKADVDLSNLPSPQMALVNLGAGVRPNLLDNPCFVGGGTGWGVFPVNQRGALSGNTDWTFLCDRWEQFGSDWSLTADGLVMANRSDADYWSFLQHIPTAVLEALAGETLTASVLFDDSLVTAAKVLTSPVTYFPFDTGERVEVIPESGVVQYYGGSVTRTVKAIKLEVGNTQTLAYQDAGGVWHLLPQPEGDYAAQLLRCQQYQFVNKNPQTSFPAIMNGNYGTATVQTPVPMGKTPVFLKDAASGYGVVWTGTGAFAVTDVSVYGCVGNFVFLNINTNSPIVSNCVWRECTFTLDTGM
;
A
#
# COMPACT_ATOMS: atom_id res chain seq x y z
N MET A 1 13.61 46.54 22.47
CA MET A 1 14.89 46.35 23.17
C MET A 1 15.57 45.21 22.44
N VAL A 2 16.54 45.54 21.57
CA VAL A 2 17.26 44.56 20.76
C VAL A 2 18.37 44.01 21.65
N ASN A 3 18.30 42.73 22.00
CA ASN A 3 19.35 42.08 22.78
C ASN A 3 20.46 41.68 21.82
N ASP A 4 21.43 42.57 21.66
CA ASP A 4 22.64 42.37 20.87
C ASP A 4 23.57 41.39 21.62
N LEU A 5 23.52 40.11 21.23
CA LEU A 5 24.41 39.07 21.75
C LEU A 5 25.84 39.16 21.16
N THR A 6 26.20 40.23 20.44
CA THR A 6 27.48 40.35 19.74
C THR A 6 28.47 41.35 20.36
N THR A 7 28.12 42.03 21.45
CA THR A 7 29.05 42.98 22.11
C THR A 7 30.16 42.32 22.94
N GLY A 8 30.15 40.99 23.10
CA GLY A 8 31.27 40.24 23.66
C GLY A 8 32.23 39.82 22.55
N GLY A 9 33.36 40.51 22.41
CA GLY A 9 34.45 40.03 21.56
C GLY A 9 34.87 38.61 21.97
N ALA A 10 35.57 37.90 21.08
CA ALA A 10 35.91 36.46 21.21
C ALA A 10 36.61 36.07 22.54
N ASP A 11 37.12 37.04 23.30
CA ASP A 11 37.86 36.87 24.56
C ASP A 11 37.04 37.22 25.83
N ALA A 12 35.79 37.65 25.71
CA ALA A 12 34.94 38.00 26.86
C ALA A 12 34.12 36.80 27.33
N ALA A 13 34.36 36.33 28.56
CA ALA A 13 33.57 35.27 29.16
C ALA A 13 32.08 35.67 29.27
N LEU A 14 31.19 34.74 28.91
CA LEU A 14 29.74 34.87 29.11
C LEU A 14 29.45 35.25 30.57
N SER A 15 28.55 36.21 30.78
CA SER A 15 28.07 36.50 32.13
C SER A 15 27.32 35.29 32.70
N ALA A 16 27.32 35.14 34.03
CA ALA A 16 26.61 34.03 34.68
C ALA A 16 25.12 33.97 34.28
N GLN A 17 24.49 35.13 34.07
CA GLN A 17 23.11 35.24 33.64
C GLN A 17 22.90 34.76 32.20
N MET A 18 23.81 35.10 31.29
CA MET A 18 23.80 34.58 29.92
C MET A 18 24.08 33.07 29.89
N GLY A 19 24.93 32.56 30.78
CA GLY A 19 25.17 31.13 30.96
C GLY A 19 23.92 30.36 31.40
N VAL A 20 23.17 30.90 32.36
CA VAL A 20 21.88 30.33 32.79
C VAL A 20 20.84 30.36 31.66
N GLU A 21 20.78 31.47 30.90
CA GLU A 21 19.86 31.60 29.78
C GLU A 21 20.21 30.66 28.62
N LEU A 22 21.51 30.42 28.37
CA LEU A 22 21.99 29.43 27.41
C LEU A 22 21.72 28.00 27.84
N GLU A 23 21.95 27.65 29.12
CA GLU A 23 21.58 26.32 29.65
C GLU A 23 20.08 26.07 29.52
N GLY A 24 19.23 27.07 29.78
CA GLY A 24 17.78 26.95 29.56
C GLY A 24 17.35 26.88 28.09
N LYS A 25 18.24 27.24 27.15
CA LYS A 25 18.00 27.24 25.69
C LYS A 25 18.74 26.11 24.96
N LYS A 26 19.60 25.36 25.64
CA LYS A 26 20.28 24.21 25.03
C LYS A 26 19.21 23.20 24.65
N ALA A 27 19.29 22.70 23.41
CA ALA A 27 18.54 21.53 23.04
C ALA A 27 18.95 20.40 24.00
N ASP A 28 17.95 19.76 24.60
CA ASP A 28 18.17 18.56 25.40
C ASP A 28 18.77 17.49 24.48
N VAL A 29 20.09 17.32 24.56
CA VAL A 29 20.85 16.40 23.71
C VAL A 29 20.42 14.96 23.95
N ASP A 30 19.89 14.67 25.15
CA ASP A 30 19.39 13.37 25.54
C ASP A 30 17.91 13.19 25.18
N LEU A 31 17.24 14.24 24.69
CA LEU A 31 15.81 14.27 24.32
C LEU A 31 14.90 13.75 25.45
N SER A 32 15.36 13.84 26.70
CA SER A 32 14.73 13.31 27.90
C SER A 32 13.39 13.99 28.21
N ASN A 33 13.18 15.19 27.66
CA ASN A 33 11.92 15.92 27.72
C ASN A 33 10.86 15.42 26.73
N LEU A 34 11.19 14.48 25.83
CA LEU A 34 10.25 13.92 24.87
C LEU A 34 9.70 12.57 25.36
N PRO A 35 8.39 12.31 25.14
CA PRO A 35 7.75 11.08 25.61
C PRO A 35 8.23 9.80 24.90
N SER A 36 8.89 9.92 23.74
CA SER A 36 9.44 8.78 23.00
C SER A 36 10.52 9.18 21.99
N PRO A 37 11.41 8.25 21.58
CA PRO A 37 12.33 8.45 20.46
C PRO A 37 11.63 8.81 19.14
N GLN A 38 10.40 8.34 18.93
CA GLN A 38 9.62 8.65 17.72
C GLN A 38 9.16 10.11 17.70
N MET A 39 8.83 10.69 18.85
CA MET A 39 8.57 12.14 18.94
C MET A 39 9.82 12.94 18.55
N ALA A 40 11.01 12.44 18.91
CA ALA A 40 12.26 13.08 18.50
C ALA A 40 12.46 13.02 16.98
N LEU A 41 12.14 11.90 16.33
CA LEU A 41 12.21 11.77 14.87
C LEU A 41 11.36 12.85 14.17
N VAL A 42 10.14 13.09 14.67
CA VAL A 42 9.25 14.16 14.14
C VAL A 42 9.87 15.53 14.35
N ASN A 43 10.29 15.85 15.58
CA ASN A 43 10.81 17.16 15.92
C ASN A 43 12.10 17.50 15.16
N LEU A 44 12.90 16.50 14.81
CA LEU A 44 14.12 16.64 14.03
C LEU A 44 13.88 16.60 12.51
N GLY A 45 12.67 16.25 12.05
CA GLY A 45 12.39 15.98 10.64
C GLY A 45 13.20 14.81 10.09
N ALA A 46 13.60 13.87 10.95
CA ALA A 46 14.40 12.72 10.56
C ALA A 46 13.52 11.70 9.81
N GLY A 47 14.06 11.14 8.73
CA GLY A 47 13.38 10.09 7.97
C GLY A 47 13.23 8.80 8.78
N VAL A 48 12.13 8.09 8.55
CA VAL A 48 11.89 6.76 9.11
C VAL A 48 12.34 5.67 8.15
N ARG A 49 12.48 4.44 8.65
CA ARG A 49 12.86 3.30 7.80
C ARG A 49 11.76 3.01 6.77
N PRO A 50 12.09 2.55 5.55
CA PRO A 50 11.07 2.16 4.57
C PRO A 50 10.19 1.02 5.07
N ASN A 51 8.94 1.03 4.63
CA ASN A 51 8.03 -0.11 4.80
C ASN A 51 8.27 -1.13 3.70
N LEU A 52 8.38 -2.41 4.07
CA LEU A 52 8.45 -3.52 3.11
C LEU A 52 7.10 -3.78 2.43
N LEU A 53 6.02 -3.27 3.00
CA LEU A 53 4.65 -3.41 2.49
C LEU A 53 4.27 -2.24 1.58
N ASP A 54 3.54 -2.55 0.51
CA ASP A 54 2.94 -1.57 -0.38
C ASP A 54 1.52 -1.18 0.07
N ASN A 55 1.10 0.02 -0.30
CA ASN A 55 -0.20 0.59 0.04
C ASN A 55 -0.61 0.39 1.51
N PRO A 56 0.27 0.69 2.50
CA PRO A 56 0.08 0.27 3.89
C PRO A 56 -0.84 1.19 4.73
N CYS A 57 -1.23 2.35 4.19
CA CYS A 57 -2.06 3.34 4.87
C CYS A 57 -3.51 3.20 4.41
N PHE A 58 -4.42 2.94 5.34
CA PHE A 58 -5.84 2.69 5.05
C PHE A 58 -6.76 3.86 5.38
N VAL A 59 -6.22 4.96 5.92
CA VAL A 59 -6.97 6.19 6.22
C VAL A 59 -7.21 6.96 4.93
N GLY A 60 -8.46 7.39 4.70
CA GLY A 60 -8.86 8.22 3.57
C GLY A 60 -10.02 7.65 2.73
N GLY A 61 -10.42 6.39 2.93
CA GLY A 61 -11.58 5.79 2.25
C GLY A 61 -11.35 5.33 0.81
N GLY A 62 -10.13 5.50 0.29
CA GLY A 62 -9.66 4.94 -0.98
C GLY A 62 -10.50 5.26 -2.20
N THR A 63 -11.12 6.45 -2.26
CA THR A 63 -11.90 6.87 -3.43
C THR A 63 -11.35 8.17 -4.01
N GLY A 64 -11.05 8.12 -5.31
CA GLY A 64 -10.52 9.27 -6.03
C GLY A 64 -8.99 9.35 -6.04
N TRP A 65 -8.49 10.29 -6.84
CA TRP A 65 -7.05 10.54 -6.98
C TRP A 65 -6.52 11.30 -5.77
N GLY A 66 -5.35 10.91 -5.28
CA GLY A 66 -4.72 11.52 -4.09
C GLY A 66 -5.26 11.02 -2.76
N VAL A 67 -6.10 9.98 -2.76
CA VAL A 67 -6.77 9.47 -1.56
C VAL A 67 -6.30 8.05 -1.25
N PHE A 68 -5.79 7.85 -0.03
CA PHE A 68 -5.38 6.53 0.45
C PHE A 68 -6.56 5.70 0.99
N PRO A 69 -6.44 4.37 1.03
CA PRO A 69 -5.46 3.56 0.29
C PRO A 69 -5.71 3.66 -1.22
N VAL A 70 -4.71 3.35 -2.04
CA VAL A 70 -4.93 3.19 -3.48
C VAL A 70 -5.92 2.04 -3.70
N ASN A 71 -7.01 2.32 -4.42
CA ASN A 71 -8.07 1.35 -4.68
C ASN A 71 -8.65 1.59 -6.08
N GLN A 72 -7.90 1.18 -7.10
CA GLN A 72 -8.27 1.41 -8.48
C GLN A 72 -9.56 0.67 -8.88
N ARG A 73 -9.92 -0.43 -8.18
CA ARG A 73 -11.18 -1.15 -8.41
C ARG A 73 -12.39 -0.38 -7.89
N GLY A 74 -12.22 0.38 -6.81
CA GLY A 74 -13.27 1.12 -6.14
C GLY A 74 -14.20 0.26 -5.27
N ALA A 75 -13.77 -0.95 -4.89
CA ALA A 75 -14.52 -1.78 -3.95
C ALA A 75 -14.39 -1.18 -2.55
N LEU A 76 -15.51 -0.93 -1.88
CA LEU A 76 -15.54 -0.32 -0.54
C LEU A 76 -15.93 -1.29 0.56
N SER A 77 -16.39 -2.48 0.20
CA SER A 77 -16.68 -3.56 1.12
C SER A 77 -16.72 -4.88 0.38
N GLY A 78 -16.64 -5.97 1.14
CA GLY A 78 -16.73 -7.32 0.60
C GLY A 78 -16.50 -8.35 1.70
N ASN A 79 -16.64 -9.62 1.31
CA ASN A 79 -16.45 -10.74 2.22
C ASN A 79 -16.09 -12.06 1.52
N THR A 80 -15.59 -12.01 0.28
CA THR A 80 -15.22 -13.19 -0.49
C THR A 80 -13.74 -13.50 -0.30
N ASP A 81 -13.40 -14.70 0.17
CA ASP A 81 -12.02 -15.07 0.49
C ASP A 81 -11.12 -14.98 -0.75
N TRP A 82 -9.85 -14.61 -0.53
CA TRP A 82 -8.82 -14.45 -1.56
C TRP A 82 -9.19 -13.41 -2.63
N THR A 83 -10.09 -12.50 -2.29
CA THR A 83 -10.39 -11.34 -3.11
C THR A 83 -9.70 -10.11 -2.54
N PHE A 84 -9.28 -9.24 -3.46
CA PHE A 84 -8.68 -7.98 -3.08
C PHE A 84 -9.66 -7.08 -2.35
N LEU A 85 -9.23 -6.54 -1.21
CA LEU A 85 -9.95 -5.50 -0.48
C LEU A 85 -9.67 -4.11 -1.09
N CYS A 86 -8.40 -3.83 -1.35
CA CYS A 86 -7.91 -2.68 -2.09
C CYS A 86 -6.67 -3.12 -2.86
N ASP A 87 -5.99 -2.20 -3.54
CA ASP A 87 -4.84 -2.60 -4.35
C ASP A 87 -3.73 -3.17 -3.44
N ARG A 88 -3.15 -4.31 -3.86
CA ARG A 88 -2.10 -5.09 -3.17
C ARG A 88 -2.55 -5.93 -1.96
N TRP A 89 -3.77 -5.78 -1.48
CA TRP A 89 -4.23 -6.46 -0.26
C TRP A 89 -5.41 -7.40 -0.52
N GLU A 90 -5.30 -8.65 -0.07
CA GLU A 90 -6.35 -9.66 -0.12
C GLU A 90 -6.85 -9.98 1.29
N GLN A 91 -8.06 -10.56 1.38
CA GLN A 91 -8.68 -10.90 2.65
C GLN A 91 -9.01 -12.39 2.75
N PHE A 92 -9.06 -12.91 3.97
CA PHE A 92 -9.60 -14.23 4.28
C PHE A 92 -10.41 -14.19 5.58
N GLY A 93 -11.60 -14.79 5.57
CA GLY A 93 -12.45 -14.97 6.76
C GLY A 93 -13.09 -13.67 7.28
N SER A 94 -13.13 -12.60 6.47
CA SER A 94 -13.49 -11.27 6.95
C SER A 94 -14.74 -10.72 6.26
N ASP A 95 -15.59 -10.04 7.03
CA ASP A 95 -16.44 -8.98 6.51
C ASP A 95 -15.67 -7.67 6.63
N TRP A 96 -15.29 -7.07 5.49
CA TRP A 96 -14.45 -5.87 5.47
C TRP A 96 -15.16 -4.67 4.87
N SER A 97 -14.77 -3.47 5.31
CA SER A 97 -15.17 -2.22 4.67
C SER A 97 -14.08 -1.16 4.77
N LEU A 98 -13.96 -0.33 3.73
CA LEU A 98 -13.01 0.77 3.69
C LEU A 98 -13.74 2.08 3.98
N THR A 99 -13.29 2.77 5.02
CA THR A 99 -13.89 4.02 5.51
C THR A 99 -12.87 5.14 5.50
N ALA A 100 -13.31 6.38 5.73
CA ALA A 100 -12.39 7.51 5.89
C ALA A 100 -11.40 7.29 7.05
N ASP A 101 -11.82 6.58 8.10
CA ASP A 101 -11.03 6.37 9.32
C ASP A 101 -10.07 5.17 9.22
N GLY A 102 -10.29 4.26 8.27
CA GLY A 102 -9.46 3.07 8.10
C GLY A 102 -10.17 1.88 7.45
N LEU A 103 -9.45 0.77 7.37
CA LEU A 103 -9.94 -0.54 6.96
C LEU A 103 -10.59 -1.23 8.16
N VAL A 104 -11.91 -1.37 8.13
CA VAL A 104 -12.66 -2.13 9.13
C VAL A 104 -12.59 -3.61 8.77
N MET A 105 -12.09 -4.42 9.68
CA MET A 105 -12.01 -5.88 9.57
C MET A 105 -12.83 -6.51 10.69
N ALA A 106 -13.86 -7.27 10.32
CA ALA A 106 -14.66 -8.06 11.24
C ALA A 106 -14.60 -9.54 10.85
N ASN A 107 -14.72 -10.43 11.83
CA ASN A 107 -14.79 -11.87 11.56
C ASN A 107 -16.12 -12.19 10.88
N ARG A 108 -16.06 -12.93 9.76
CA ARG A 108 -17.27 -13.43 9.09
C ARG A 108 -17.93 -14.48 9.97
N SER A 109 -19.26 -14.59 9.92
CA SER A 109 -20.03 -15.47 10.83
C SER A 109 -19.69 -16.96 10.73
N ASP A 110 -19.12 -17.39 9.60
CA ASP A 110 -18.71 -18.76 9.29
C ASP A 110 -17.18 -18.96 9.33
N ALA A 111 -16.44 -17.97 9.83
CA ALA A 111 -14.98 -18.01 9.95
C ALA A 111 -14.54 -17.98 11.43
N ASP A 112 -13.40 -18.61 11.71
CA ASP A 112 -12.81 -18.60 13.07
C ASP A 112 -12.01 -17.33 13.35
N TYR A 113 -11.60 -16.62 12.29
CA TYR A 113 -10.73 -15.45 12.35
C TYR A 113 -10.87 -14.63 11.06
N TRP A 114 -10.54 -13.34 11.16
CA TRP A 114 -10.34 -12.48 10.00
C TRP A 114 -8.85 -12.26 9.75
N SER A 115 -8.48 -12.01 8.50
CA SER A 115 -7.12 -11.63 8.16
C SER A 115 -7.08 -10.90 6.82
N PHE A 116 -6.00 -10.16 6.62
CA PHE A 116 -5.65 -9.63 5.32
C PHE A 116 -4.15 -9.74 5.10
N LEU A 117 -3.76 -9.88 3.84
CA LEU A 117 -2.41 -10.24 3.45
C LEU A 117 -1.97 -9.55 2.18
N GLN A 118 -0.66 -9.46 2.03
CA GLN A 118 0.01 -8.99 0.83
C GLN A 118 1.06 -10.01 0.40
N HIS A 119 1.14 -10.21 -0.91
CA HIS A 119 2.25 -10.93 -1.53
C HIS A 119 3.42 -10.00 -1.82
N ILE A 120 4.57 -10.35 -1.25
CA ILE A 120 5.89 -9.78 -1.46
C ILE A 120 6.74 -10.81 -2.21
N PRO A 121 7.58 -10.41 -3.18
CA PRO A 121 8.47 -11.34 -3.86
C PRO A 121 9.31 -12.17 -2.87
N THR A 122 9.32 -13.49 -3.01
CA THR A 122 10.05 -14.40 -2.11
C THR A 122 11.52 -14.01 -1.96
N ALA A 123 12.17 -13.64 -3.07
CA ALA A 123 13.56 -13.17 -3.09
C ALA A 123 13.83 -11.97 -2.14
N VAL A 124 12.84 -11.10 -1.90
CA VAL A 124 12.99 -9.99 -0.95
C VAL A 124 13.01 -10.50 0.48
N LEU A 125 12.11 -11.44 0.82
CA LEU A 125 12.05 -12.02 2.17
C LEU A 125 13.23 -12.97 2.43
N GLU A 126 13.64 -13.74 1.43
CA GLU A 126 14.83 -14.61 1.48
C GLU A 126 16.12 -13.81 1.73
N ALA A 127 16.25 -12.64 1.11
CA ALA A 127 17.40 -11.75 1.32
C ALA A 127 17.46 -11.16 2.73
N LEU A 128 16.35 -11.19 3.48
CA LEU A 128 16.26 -10.70 4.85
C LEU A 128 16.31 -11.85 5.89
N ALA A 129 16.56 -13.08 5.46
CA ALA A 129 16.64 -14.22 6.39
C ALA A 129 17.72 -14.00 7.45
N GLY A 130 17.38 -14.17 8.72
CA GLY A 130 18.27 -13.92 9.86
C GLY A 130 18.35 -12.46 10.30
N GLU A 131 17.78 -11.51 9.55
CA GLU A 131 17.66 -10.12 9.98
C GLU A 131 16.56 -9.96 11.04
N THR A 132 16.73 -8.99 11.93
CA THR A 132 15.66 -8.61 12.84
C THR A 132 14.70 -7.67 12.13
N LEU A 133 13.42 -8.02 12.09
CA LEU A 133 12.34 -7.17 11.59
C LEU A 133 11.46 -6.72 12.75
N THR A 134 10.75 -5.62 12.54
CA THR A 134 9.67 -5.14 13.41
C THR A 134 8.38 -5.04 12.61
N ALA A 135 7.33 -5.69 13.10
CA ALA A 135 5.97 -5.53 12.63
C ALA A 135 5.22 -4.59 13.58
N SER A 136 4.48 -3.64 13.02
CA SER A 136 3.63 -2.71 13.80
C SER A 136 2.32 -2.45 13.09
N VAL A 137 1.24 -2.34 13.86
CA VAL A 137 -0.11 -2.06 13.36
C VAL A 137 -0.72 -0.97 14.22
N LEU A 138 -1.17 0.10 13.57
CA LEU A 138 -1.99 1.13 14.20
C LEU A 138 -3.45 0.84 13.85
N PHE A 139 -4.27 0.56 14.85
CA PHE A 139 -5.71 0.35 14.70
C PHE A 139 -6.45 1.02 15.85
N ASP A 140 -7.71 1.40 15.61
CA ASP A 140 -8.53 2.11 16.58
C ASP A 140 -7.70 3.28 17.18
N ASP A 141 -7.49 3.31 18.49
CA ASP A 141 -6.58 4.24 19.17
C ASP A 141 -5.41 3.53 19.88
N SER A 142 -4.92 2.45 19.28
CA SER A 142 -3.82 1.62 19.81
C SER A 142 -2.77 1.30 18.76
N LEU A 143 -1.51 1.30 19.19
CA LEU A 143 -0.39 0.77 18.41
C LEU A 143 0.08 -0.54 19.05
N VAL A 144 0.13 -1.61 18.24
CA VAL A 144 0.80 -2.85 18.62
C VAL A 144 2.08 -3.04 17.81
N THR A 145 3.09 -3.64 18.43
CA THR A 145 4.39 -3.86 17.79
C THR A 145 5.06 -5.13 18.32
N ALA A 146 5.82 -5.79 17.46
CA ALA A 146 6.66 -6.92 17.83
C ALA A 146 7.90 -6.97 16.94
N ALA A 147 9.06 -7.29 17.53
CA ALA A 147 10.31 -7.47 16.81
C ALA A 147 10.75 -8.93 16.89
N LYS A 148 11.13 -9.52 15.76
CA LYS A 148 11.59 -10.90 15.64
C LYS A 148 12.67 -11.03 14.58
N VAL A 149 13.55 -12.00 14.77
CA VAL A 149 14.46 -12.44 13.71
C VAL A 149 13.64 -13.21 12.67
N LEU A 150 13.81 -12.87 11.39
CA LEU A 150 13.13 -13.54 10.30
C LEU A 150 13.68 -14.96 10.11
N THR A 151 12.80 -15.95 10.20
CA THR A 151 13.08 -17.38 10.06
C THR A 151 12.11 -18.05 9.09
N SER A 152 12.54 -19.18 8.50
CA SER A 152 11.72 -20.08 7.67
C SER A 152 11.17 -21.24 8.51
N PRO A 153 10.00 -21.82 8.18
CA PRO A 153 9.11 -21.45 7.07
C PRO A 153 8.22 -20.23 7.38
N VAL A 154 8.04 -19.90 8.66
CA VAL A 154 7.19 -18.80 9.10
C VAL A 154 7.79 -18.12 10.33
N THR A 155 7.61 -16.81 10.41
CA THR A 155 7.92 -16.01 11.60
C THR A 155 6.65 -15.36 12.11
N TYR A 156 6.34 -15.62 13.38
CA TYR A 156 5.20 -15.03 14.07
C TYR A 156 5.65 -13.80 14.87
N PHE A 157 4.99 -12.68 14.64
CA PHE A 157 5.14 -11.42 15.36
C PHE A 157 3.91 -11.23 16.27
N PRO A 158 3.86 -11.90 17.43
CA PRO A 158 2.69 -11.86 18.31
C PRO A 158 2.55 -10.51 19.01
N PHE A 159 1.32 -10.06 19.19
CA PHE A 159 0.96 -8.89 19.97
C PHE A 159 0.26 -9.31 21.26
N ASP A 160 0.27 -8.43 22.27
CA ASP A 160 -0.37 -8.69 23.57
C ASP A 160 -1.90 -8.83 23.48
N THR A 161 -2.50 -8.42 22.35
CA THR A 161 -3.92 -8.61 22.04
C THR A 161 -4.27 -10.06 21.65
N GLY A 162 -3.27 -10.93 21.46
CA GLY A 162 -3.45 -12.28 20.90
C GLY A 162 -3.50 -12.33 19.37
N GLU A 163 -3.50 -11.17 18.72
CA GLU A 163 -3.35 -10.99 17.27
C GLU A 163 -1.87 -11.07 16.89
N ARG A 164 -1.56 -11.19 15.60
CA ARG A 164 -0.16 -11.28 15.14
C ARG A 164 0.01 -10.89 13.68
N VAL A 165 1.20 -10.44 13.34
CA VAL A 165 1.67 -10.46 11.94
C VAL A 165 2.42 -11.76 11.70
N GLU A 166 2.18 -12.38 10.56
CA GLU A 166 2.93 -13.53 10.06
C GLU A 166 3.72 -13.12 8.82
N VAL A 167 4.96 -13.57 8.77
CA VAL A 167 5.80 -13.49 7.57
C VAL A 167 6.17 -14.90 7.18
N ILE A 168 5.83 -15.29 5.95
CA ILE A 168 6.06 -16.62 5.39
C ILE A 168 7.01 -16.45 4.19
N PRO A 169 8.34 -16.48 4.39
CA PRO A 169 9.31 -16.21 3.33
C PRO A 169 9.15 -17.10 2.10
N GLU A 170 8.86 -18.40 2.31
CA GLU A 170 8.79 -19.40 1.24
C GLU A 170 7.64 -19.18 0.25
N SER A 171 6.53 -18.57 0.70
CA SER A 171 5.38 -18.23 -0.14
C SER A 171 5.28 -16.73 -0.45
N GLY A 172 6.19 -15.92 0.09
CA GLY A 172 6.16 -14.48 -0.14
C GLY A 172 4.98 -13.79 0.54
N VAL A 173 4.44 -14.33 1.64
CA VAL A 173 3.23 -13.78 2.27
C VAL A 173 3.57 -13.00 3.53
N VAL A 174 3.00 -11.81 3.65
CA VAL A 174 2.89 -11.08 4.92
C VAL A 174 1.41 -10.89 5.24
N GLN A 175 0.98 -11.37 6.40
CA GLN A 175 -0.43 -11.39 6.79
C GLN A 175 -0.60 -10.78 8.18
N TYR A 176 -1.63 -9.95 8.35
CA TYR A 176 -2.09 -9.58 9.69
C TYR A 176 -3.30 -10.45 10.05
N TYR A 177 -3.16 -11.17 11.14
CA TYR A 177 -4.13 -12.14 11.63
C TYR A 177 -4.86 -11.56 12.84
N GLY A 178 -6.17 -11.38 12.69
CA GLY A 178 -7.06 -10.88 13.72
C GLY A 178 -7.91 -11.98 14.36
N GLY A 179 -8.37 -11.74 15.59
CA GLY A 179 -9.26 -12.66 16.31
C GLY A 179 -10.74 -12.39 16.04
N SER A 180 -11.56 -12.54 17.09
CA SER A 180 -13.00 -12.22 17.04
C SER A 180 -13.32 -10.73 17.17
N VAL A 181 -12.33 -9.91 17.52
CA VAL A 181 -12.49 -8.47 17.74
C VAL A 181 -12.48 -7.75 16.40
N THR A 182 -13.50 -6.93 16.15
CA THR A 182 -13.51 -6.02 15.00
C THR A 182 -12.49 -4.91 15.20
N ARG A 183 -11.70 -4.62 14.17
CA ARG A 183 -10.67 -3.56 14.19
C ARG A 183 -10.90 -2.55 13.09
N THR A 184 -10.63 -1.28 13.37
CA THR A 184 -10.44 -0.25 12.34
C THR A 184 -8.94 -0.04 12.16
N VAL A 185 -8.34 -0.73 11.18
CA VAL A 185 -6.91 -0.66 10.91
C VAL A 185 -6.61 0.62 10.15
N LYS A 186 -5.74 1.47 10.72
CA LYS A 186 -5.32 2.76 10.14
C LYS A 186 -4.08 2.57 9.27
N ALA A 187 -3.09 1.81 9.74
CA ALA A 187 -1.89 1.50 8.97
C ALA A 187 -1.16 0.26 9.49
N ILE A 188 -0.34 -0.36 8.64
CA ILE A 188 0.51 -1.50 8.98
C ILE A 188 1.93 -1.32 8.44
N LYS A 189 2.94 -1.73 9.19
CA LYS A 189 4.34 -1.64 8.76
C LYS A 189 5.14 -2.88 9.14
N LEU A 190 5.92 -3.36 8.18
CA LEU A 190 7.00 -4.32 8.39
C LEU A 190 8.30 -3.66 7.97
N GLU A 191 9.29 -3.60 8.86
CA GLU A 191 10.55 -2.90 8.61
C GLU A 191 11.74 -3.61 9.24
N VAL A 192 12.93 -3.42 8.68
CA VAL A 192 14.18 -3.94 9.25
C VAL A 192 14.53 -3.17 10.52
N GLY A 193 15.06 -3.87 11.53
CA GLY A 193 15.41 -3.33 12.84
C GLY A 193 14.50 -3.83 13.96
N ASN A 194 14.81 -3.43 15.19
CA ASN A 194 14.18 -3.93 16.42
C ASN A 194 13.22 -2.94 17.10
N THR A 195 12.94 -1.81 16.46
CA THR A 195 12.05 -0.75 16.99
C THR A 195 11.11 -0.27 15.90
N GLN A 196 9.87 0.05 16.26
CA GLN A 196 8.88 0.55 15.29
C GLN A 196 9.09 2.03 14.94
N THR A 197 8.80 2.41 13.70
CA THR A 197 8.78 3.79 13.19
C THR A 197 7.53 4.07 12.35
N LEU A 198 6.42 3.42 12.68
CA LEU A 198 5.09 3.65 12.09
C LEU A 198 4.40 4.87 12.70
N ALA A 199 4.36 4.97 14.03
CA ALA A 199 3.56 5.96 14.72
C ALA A 199 4.19 6.40 16.05
N TYR A 200 3.70 7.52 16.59
CA TYR A 200 4.04 8.01 17.92
C TYR A 200 2.79 8.48 18.65
N GLN A 201 2.83 8.46 19.98
CA GLN A 201 1.78 9.03 20.80
C GLN A 201 2.21 10.41 21.28
N ASP A 202 1.34 11.40 21.16
CA ASP A 202 1.59 12.74 21.68
C ASP A 202 1.36 12.85 23.19
N ALA A 203 1.66 14.02 23.76
CA ALA A 203 1.47 14.28 25.19
C ALA A 203 -0.01 14.23 25.63
N GLY A 204 -0.95 14.33 24.69
CA GLY A 204 -2.39 14.18 24.92
C GLY A 204 -2.87 12.73 24.85
N GLY A 205 -1.98 11.77 24.56
CA GLY A 205 -2.35 10.37 24.40
C GLY A 205 -2.90 10.02 23.02
N VAL A 206 -2.83 10.91 22.04
CA VAL A 206 -3.33 10.66 20.68
C VAL A 206 -2.22 10.06 19.83
N TRP A 207 -2.54 9.00 19.08
CA TRP A 207 -1.61 8.38 18.14
C TRP A 207 -1.59 9.11 16.80
N HIS A 208 -0.38 9.35 16.31
CA HIS A 208 -0.10 10.00 15.03
C HIS A 208 0.80 9.12 14.18
N LEU A 209 0.52 9.02 12.88
CA LEU A 209 1.42 8.39 11.93
C LEU A 209 2.67 9.25 11.76
N LEU A 210 3.84 8.61 11.77
CA LEU A 210 5.07 9.24 11.35
C LEU A 210 5.05 9.44 9.82
N PRO A 211 5.63 10.52 9.28
CA PRO A 211 5.78 10.68 7.84
C PRO A 211 6.57 9.50 7.25
N GLN A 212 5.89 8.64 6.49
CA GLN A 212 6.50 7.46 5.88
C GLN A 212 7.09 7.81 4.50
N PRO A 213 8.22 7.20 4.08
CA PRO A 213 8.70 7.28 2.70
C PRO A 213 7.63 6.85 1.68
N GLU A 214 6.75 5.93 2.11
CA GLU A 214 5.63 5.41 1.34
C GLU A 214 4.38 6.30 1.36
N GLY A 215 4.43 7.46 2.03
CA GLY A 215 3.30 8.38 2.16
C GLY A 215 2.96 9.19 0.90
N ASP A 216 3.76 9.08 -0.17
CA ASP A 216 3.45 9.72 -1.46
C ASP A 216 2.46 8.87 -2.27
N TYR A 217 1.28 9.44 -2.53
CA TYR A 217 0.20 8.75 -3.24
C TYR A 217 0.60 8.34 -4.66
N ALA A 218 1.30 9.22 -5.40
CA ALA A 218 1.66 8.93 -6.78
C ALA A 218 2.64 7.76 -6.86
N ALA A 219 3.63 7.71 -5.97
CA ALA A 219 4.54 6.59 -5.83
C ALA A 219 3.81 5.29 -5.47
N GLN A 220 2.87 5.33 -4.52
CA GLN A 220 2.06 4.16 -4.16
C GLN A 220 1.17 3.68 -5.31
N LEU A 221 0.56 4.60 -6.05
CA LEU A 221 -0.22 4.27 -7.23
C LEU A 221 0.65 3.57 -8.28
N LEU A 222 1.86 4.05 -8.54
CA LEU A 222 2.78 3.40 -9.49
C LEU A 222 3.17 1.99 -9.03
N ARG A 223 3.42 1.77 -7.74
CA ARG A 223 3.69 0.42 -7.19
C ARG A 223 2.47 -0.49 -7.36
N CYS A 224 1.28 -0.02 -6.99
CA CYS A 224 0.03 -0.75 -7.19
C CYS A 224 -0.20 -1.10 -8.67
N GLN A 225 0.16 -0.19 -9.59
CA GLN A 225 0.01 -0.36 -11.02
C GLN A 225 0.93 -1.41 -11.66
N GLN A 226 2.00 -1.82 -10.97
CA GLN A 226 2.79 -2.98 -11.39
C GLN A 226 2.02 -4.29 -11.20
N TYR A 227 1.10 -4.33 -10.23
CA TYR A 227 0.32 -5.51 -9.88
C TYR A 227 -1.08 -5.50 -10.49
N GLN A 228 -1.60 -4.32 -10.78
CA GLN A 228 -2.96 -4.15 -11.26
C GLN A 228 -3.16 -2.81 -11.96
N PHE A 229 -3.76 -2.86 -13.14
CA PHE A 229 -4.13 -1.67 -13.89
C PHE A 229 -5.63 -1.68 -14.15
N VAL A 230 -6.33 -0.63 -13.71
CA VAL A 230 -7.76 -0.45 -13.98
C VAL A 230 -7.94 0.83 -14.78
N ASN A 231 -8.55 0.72 -15.96
CA ASN A 231 -8.92 1.84 -16.79
C ASN A 231 -10.39 1.71 -17.17
N LYS A 232 -11.23 2.50 -16.50
CA LYS A 232 -12.67 2.61 -16.76
C LYS A 232 -13.04 3.87 -17.55
N ASN A 233 -12.04 4.59 -18.08
CA ASN A 233 -12.30 5.81 -18.83
C ASN A 233 -12.65 5.45 -20.29
N PRO A 234 -13.90 5.67 -20.75
CA PRO A 234 -14.31 5.34 -22.11
C PRO A 234 -13.64 6.21 -23.19
N GLN A 235 -12.92 7.26 -22.79
CA GLN A 235 -12.16 8.11 -23.70
C GLN A 235 -10.73 7.60 -23.93
N THR A 236 -10.19 6.78 -23.02
CA THR A 236 -8.86 6.20 -23.20
C THR A 236 -8.93 5.14 -24.29
N SER A 237 -8.18 5.34 -25.36
CA SER A 237 -8.21 4.48 -26.55
C SER A 237 -6.83 3.91 -26.82
N PHE A 238 -6.77 2.59 -26.94
CA PHE A 238 -5.56 1.84 -27.24
C PHE A 238 -5.63 1.31 -28.68
N PRO A 239 -4.53 1.29 -29.44
CA PRO A 239 -4.54 0.76 -30.80
C PRO A 239 -4.98 -0.70 -30.86
N ALA A 240 -5.89 -1.01 -31.79
CA ALA A 240 -6.34 -2.36 -32.06
C ALA A 240 -6.56 -2.59 -33.57
N ILE A 241 -6.44 -3.84 -34.01
CA ILE A 241 -6.69 -4.23 -35.39
C ILE A 241 -7.54 -5.50 -35.37
N MET A 242 -8.65 -5.50 -36.12
CA MET A 242 -9.51 -6.66 -36.29
C MET A 242 -9.50 -7.15 -37.73
N ASN A 243 -9.51 -8.47 -37.91
CA ASN A 243 -9.71 -9.14 -39.20
C ASN A 243 -10.71 -10.28 -39.02
N GLY A 244 -11.98 -10.01 -39.37
CA GLY A 244 -13.09 -10.91 -39.08
C GLY A 244 -13.42 -10.87 -37.60
N ASN A 245 -13.58 -12.04 -36.97
CA ASN A 245 -13.97 -12.15 -35.56
C ASN A 245 -12.78 -12.16 -34.59
N TYR A 246 -11.55 -12.03 -35.10
CA TYR A 246 -10.32 -12.07 -34.32
C TYR A 246 -9.49 -10.82 -34.57
N GLY A 247 -8.77 -10.37 -33.55
CA GLY A 247 -7.86 -9.25 -33.66
C GLY A 247 -6.91 -9.14 -32.48
N THR A 248 -6.12 -8.07 -32.50
CA THR A 248 -5.15 -7.78 -31.44
C THR A 248 -5.27 -6.34 -30.96
N ALA A 249 -4.87 -6.11 -29.72
CA ALA A 249 -4.70 -4.77 -29.17
C ALA A 249 -3.39 -4.65 -28.38
N THR A 250 -2.86 -3.44 -28.33
CA THR A 250 -1.70 -3.09 -27.52
C THR A 250 -2.12 -2.06 -26.48
N VAL A 251 -2.13 -2.45 -25.21
CA VAL A 251 -2.46 -1.56 -24.11
C VAL A 251 -1.18 -1.04 -23.48
N GLN A 252 -1.03 0.29 -23.44
CA GLN A 252 0.06 0.93 -22.71
C GLN A 252 -0.35 1.13 -21.25
N THR A 253 0.34 0.48 -20.33
CA THR A 253 0.17 0.68 -18.89
C THR A 253 1.02 1.87 -18.41
N PRO A 254 0.71 2.47 -17.25
CA PRO A 254 1.50 3.58 -16.68
C PRO A 254 2.92 3.15 -16.30
N VAL A 255 3.08 1.90 -15.86
CA VAL A 255 4.36 1.28 -15.50
C VAL A 255 4.42 -0.14 -16.06
N PRO A 256 5.62 -0.73 -16.23
CA PRO A 256 5.74 -2.15 -16.54
C PRO A 256 5.02 -3.02 -15.51
N MET A 257 4.30 -4.03 -15.98
CA MET A 257 3.69 -5.03 -15.11
C MET A 257 4.76 -5.93 -14.50
N GLY A 258 4.60 -6.34 -13.24
CA GLY A 258 5.59 -7.17 -12.53
C GLY A 258 5.76 -8.58 -13.14
N LYS A 259 4.70 -9.13 -13.72
CA LYS A 259 4.70 -10.34 -14.57
C LYS A 259 3.68 -10.15 -15.70
N THR A 260 3.61 -11.10 -16.64
CA THR A 260 2.54 -11.10 -17.65
C THR A 260 1.18 -11.11 -16.94
N PRO A 261 0.34 -10.08 -17.12
CA PRO A 261 -0.93 -10.00 -16.42
C PRO A 261 -1.98 -10.90 -17.05
N VAL A 262 -3.08 -11.08 -16.33
CA VAL A 262 -4.33 -11.65 -16.83
C VAL A 262 -5.32 -10.51 -17.04
N PHE A 263 -6.10 -10.61 -18.11
CA PHE A 263 -7.23 -9.72 -18.33
C PHE A 263 -8.40 -10.15 -17.43
N LEU A 264 -8.87 -9.26 -16.56
CA LEU A 264 -10.06 -9.52 -15.77
C LEU A 264 -11.29 -9.01 -16.49
N LYS A 265 -12.21 -9.95 -16.75
CA LYS A 265 -13.54 -9.64 -17.22
C LYS A 265 -14.36 -9.10 -16.05
N ASP A 266 -14.52 -7.78 -15.99
CA ASP A 266 -15.42 -7.13 -15.03
C ASP A 266 -16.86 -7.16 -15.55
N ALA A 267 -17.73 -7.92 -14.89
CA ALA A 267 -19.15 -7.99 -15.23
C ALA A 267 -19.91 -6.67 -14.94
N ALA A 268 -19.40 -5.82 -14.05
CA ALA A 268 -20.01 -4.55 -13.66
C ALA A 268 -19.51 -3.36 -14.49
N SER A 269 -18.26 -3.37 -14.95
CA SER A 269 -17.69 -2.28 -15.77
C SER A 269 -17.83 -2.49 -17.28
N GLY A 270 -18.37 -3.62 -17.72
CA GLY A 270 -18.45 -3.97 -19.13
C GLY A 270 -17.14 -4.57 -19.64
N TYR A 271 -17.28 -5.44 -20.64
CA TYR A 271 -16.17 -5.95 -21.43
C TYR A 271 -15.33 -4.79 -21.94
N GLY A 272 -14.02 -4.97 -22.07
CA GLY A 272 -13.28 -4.04 -22.92
C GLY A 272 -13.90 -4.04 -24.32
N VAL A 273 -14.03 -2.86 -24.89
CA VAL A 273 -14.85 -2.59 -26.08
C VAL A 273 -13.95 -2.36 -27.27
N VAL A 274 -14.28 -3.01 -28.39
CA VAL A 274 -13.70 -2.64 -29.70
C VAL A 274 -14.54 -1.52 -30.28
N TRP A 275 -13.93 -0.37 -30.53
CA TRP A 275 -14.59 0.79 -31.11
C TRP A 275 -14.05 1.09 -32.51
N THR A 276 -14.95 1.27 -33.47
CA THR A 276 -14.63 1.65 -34.85
C THR A 276 -15.29 2.98 -35.20
N GLY A 277 -15.08 3.47 -36.43
CA GLY A 277 -15.81 4.63 -36.95
C GLY A 277 -17.35 4.44 -37.00
N THR A 278 -17.84 3.21 -36.94
CA THR A 278 -19.28 2.88 -36.98
C THR A 278 -19.88 2.60 -35.60
N GLY A 279 -19.07 2.58 -34.53
CA GLY A 279 -19.52 2.39 -33.16
C GLY A 279 -18.81 1.28 -32.38
N ALA A 280 -19.40 0.92 -31.23
CA ALA A 280 -18.90 -0.10 -30.32
C ALA A 280 -19.30 -1.52 -30.76
N PHE A 281 -18.38 -2.46 -30.58
CA PHE A 281 -18.59 -3.88 -30.79
C PHE A 281 -18.28 -4.65 -29.51
N ALA A 282 -19.20 -5.56 -29.16
CA ALA A 282 -19.04 -6.43 -28.01
C ALA A 282 -17.99 -7.52 -28.27
N VAL A 283 -17.22 -7.80 -27.23
CA VAL A 283 -16.13 -8.77 -27.22
C VAL A 283 -16.60 -10.03 -26.51
N THR A 284 -16.28 -11.19 -27.08
CA THR A 284 -16.64 -12.49 -26.51
C THR A 284 -15.57 -13.03 -25.59
N ASP A 285 -14.31 -12.79 -25.94
CA ASP A 285 -13.15 -13.30 -25.24
C ASP A 285 -11.94 -12.39 -25.43
N VAL A 286 -11.12 -12.31 -24.38
CA VAL A 286 -9.87 -11.55 -24.36
C VAL A 286 -8.82 -12.37 -23.64
N SER A 287 -7.65 -12.53 -24.25
CA SER A 287 -6.50 -13.14 -23.59
C SER A 287 -5.26 -12.28 -23.76
N VAL A 288 -4.42 -12.25 -22.72
CA VAL A 288 -3.09 -11.63 -22.78
C VAL A 288 -2.12 -12.68 -23.35
N TYR A 289 -1.38 -12.34 -24.40
CA TYR A 289 -0.38 -13.24 -24.98
C TYR A 289 1.06 -12.82 -24.67
N GLY A 290 1.26 -11.65 -24.08
CA GLY A 290 2.57 -11.22 -23.60
C GLY A 290 2.59 -9.76 -23.11
N CYS A 291 3.72 -9.37 -22.55
CA CYS A 291 4.02 -7.98 -22.21
C CYS A 291 5.50 -7.66 -22.41
N VAL A 292 5.82 -6.44 -22.83
CA VAL A 292 7.19 -5.93 -22.96
C VAL A 292 7.22 -4.49 -22.47
N GLY A 293 8.07 -4.21 -21.47
CA GLY A 293 8.05 -2.91 -20.80
C GLY A 293 6.66 -2.60 -20.26
N ASN A 294 6.11 -1.44 -20.62
CA ASN A 294 4.77 -1.00 -20.25
C ASN A 294 3.72 -1.28 -21.33
N PHE A 295 3.95 -2.24 -22.22
CA PHE A 295 2.98 -2.68 -23.22
C PHE A 295 2.47 -4.07 -22.89
N VAL A 296 1.15 -4.22 -22.84
CA VAL A 296 0.43 -5.49 -22.69
C VAL A 296 -0.26 -5.80 -24.00
N PHE A 297 -0.07 -7.02 -24.52
CA PHE A 297 -0.59 -7.42 -25.82
C PHE A 297 -1.76 -8.41 -25.67
N LEU A 298 -2.84 -8.12 -26.37
CA LEU A 298 -4.12 -8.82 -26.25
C LEU A 298 -4.49 -9.52 -27.55
N ASN A 299 -5.06 -10.71 -27.43
CA ASN A 299 -5.94 -11.30 -28.42
C ASN A 299 -7.38 -10.92 -28.08
N ILE A 300 -8.17 -10.59 -29.10
CA ILE A 300 -9.56 -10.17 -28.96
C ILE A 300 -10.42 -11.02 -29.89
N ASN A 301 -11.52 -11.54 -29.35
CA ASN A 301 -12.56 -12.21 -30.14
C ASN A 301 -13.88 -11.42 -30.07
N THR A 302 -14.59 -11.29 -31.18
CA THR A 302 -15.89 -10.61 -31.25
C THR A 302 -16.98 -11.52 -31.79
N ASN A 303 -18.24 -11.19 -31.47
CA ASN A 303 -19.41 -11.90 -32.02
C ASN A 303 -19.65 -11.57 -33.50
N SER A 304 -19.25 -10.37 -33.94
CA SER A 304 -19.47 -9.88 -35.30
C SER A 304 -18.15 -9.60 -36.00
N PRO A 305 -18.03 -9.91 -37.30
CA PRO A 305 -16.80 -9.68 -38.04
C PRO A 305 -16.54 -8.18 -38.21
N ILE A 306 -15.30 -7.78 -37.98
CA ILE A 306 -14.78 -6.43 -38.15
C ILE A 306 -13.51 -6.53 -38.99
N VAL A 307 -13.40 -5.73 -40.05
CA VAL A 307 -12.17 -5.60 -40.84
C VAL A 307 -11.80 -4.13 -40.87
N SER A 308 -11.04 -3.69 -39.86
CA SER A 308 -10.70 -2.28 -39.69
C SER A 308 -9.56 -2.11 -38.70
N ASN A 309 -8.83 -1.01 -38.86
CA ASN A 309 -8.13 -0.40 -37.72
C ASN A 309 -9.20 0.13 -36.76
N CYS A 310 -9.05 -0.18 -35.48
CA CYS A 310 -10.01 0.17 -34.44
C CYS A 310 -9.26 0.59 -33.17
N VAL A 311 -10.01 0.88 -32.12
CA VAL A 311 -9.42 1.11 -30.81
C VAL A 311 -10.04 0.19 -29.77
N TRP A 312 -9.21 -0.26 -28.86
CA TRP A 312 -9.60 -0.93 -27.64
C TRP A 312 -9.83 0.11 -26.54
N ARG A 313 -10.91 -0.04 -25.78
CA ARG A 313 -11.25 0.83 -24.65
C ARG A 313 -11.63 0.00 -23.46
N GLU A 314 -11.40 0.55 -22.28
CA GLU A 314 -11.71 -0.06 -20.98
C GLU A 314 -10.95 -1.37 -20.75
N CYS A 315 -10.14 -1.42 -19.69
CA CYS A 315 -9.38 -2.63 -19.39
C CYS A 315 -9.08 -2.74 -17.90
N THR A 316 -9.19 -3.95 -17.40
CA THR A 316 -8.67 -4.32 -16.08
C THR A 316 -7.67 -5.44 -16.24
N PHE A 317 -6.45 -5.20 -15.80
CA PHE A 317 -5.39 -6.20 -15.69
C PHE A 317 -5.07 -6.44 -14.22
N THR A 318 -4.82 -7.70 -13.89
CA THR A 318 -4.25 -8.09 -12.62
C THR A 318 -3.10 -9.05 -12.88
N LEU A 319 -2.08 -9.03 -12.04
CA LEU A 319 -1.25 -10.22 -11.87
C LEU A 319 -2.14 -11.26 -11.18
N ASP A 320 -2.22 -12.47 -11.73
CA ASP A 320 -3.13 -13.53 -11.29
C ASP A 320 -3.14 -13.71 -9.76
N THR A 321 -4.33 -13.97 -9.19
CA THR A 321 -4.66 -14.03 -7.74
C THR A 321 -4.03 -15.23 -7.03
N GLY A 322 -2.70 -15.28 -7.01
CA GLY A 322 -1.95 -16.32 -6.33
C GLY A 322 -1.04 -17.09 -7.28
N MET A 323 0.18 -16.59 -7.43
CA MET A 323 1.42 -17.37 -7.65
C MET A 323 2.58 -16.48 -7.26
#